data_AF-A0A7V8GBG8-F1
#
_entry.id   AF-A0A7V8GBG8-F1
#
_cell.length_a   1.000
_cell.length_b   1.000
_cell.length_c   1.000
_cell.angle_alpha   90.00
_cell.angle_beta   90.00
_cell.angle_gamma   90.00
#
_symmetry.space_group_name_H-M   'P 1'
#
loop_
_entity.id
_entity.type
_entity.pdbx_description
1 polymer ?
#
loop_
_entity_poly.entity_id
_entity_poly.type
_entity_poly.pdbx_seq_one_letter_code
_entity_poly.pdbx_strand_id
1 'polypeptide(L)'
;MIDGDEAANDALLAEWPLPRWFGAPVWHMHESLGRLERLAAGWPRVCIGSSGEFATVGTVAWWGQMARALRVVCDDEGRPLCKLHGLRMLNPEVFTRLPFASADSTNIGQNIGIDQKWRGTYTPPTKEARAQVMRSRIESQNAPARWTFMVPEQQPIAPGELF
;
A
#
# COMPACT_ATOMS: atom_id res chain seq x y z
N MET A 1 4.03 13.35 -10.57
CA MET A 1 5.24 12.57 -10.91
C MET A 1 5.81 12.04 -9.60
N ILE A 2 6.39 10.83 -9.55
CA ILE A 2 6.94 10.27 -8.29
C ILE A 2 8.13 11.12 -7.79
N ASP A 3 8.82 11.81 -8.70
CA ASP A 3 9.96 12.71 -8.41
C ASP A 3 9.61 14.20 -8.59
N GLY A 4 8.32 14.55 -8.75
CA GLY A 4 7.88 15.94 -8.85
C GLY A 4 7.64 16.53 -7.46
N ASP A 5 7.81 17.85 -7.31
CA ASP A 5 7.50 18.50 -6.05
C ASP A 5 5.98 18.52 -5.75
N GLU A 6 5.64 18.79 -4.49
CA GLU A 6 4.25 18.84 -4.03
C GLU A 6 3.41 19.85 -4.80
N ALA A 7 3.98 20.99 -5.18
CA ALA A 7 3.27 22.07 -5.85
C ALA A 7 2.88 21.66 -7.28
N ALA A 8 3.77 20.98 -7.99
CA ALA A 8 3.50 20.41 -9.31
C ALA A 8 2.42 19.32 -9.24
N ASN A 9 2.49 18.45 -8.22
CA ASN A 9 1.45 17.45 -8.01
C ASN A 9 0.10 18.08 -7.65
N ASP A 10 0.07 19.15 -6.86
CA ASP A 10 -1.16 19.89 -6.52
C ASP A 10 -1.71 20.66 -7.73
N ALA A 11 -0.86 21.18 -8.62
CA ALA A 11 -1.28 21.78 -9.89
C ALA A 11 -1.99 20.77 -10.80
N LEU A 12 -1.46 19.54 -10.90
CA LEU A 12 -2.12 18.46 -11.66
C LEU A 12 -3.50 18.10 -11.07
N LEU A 13 -3.66 18.20 -9.76
CA LEU A 13 -4.98 17.99 -9.12
C LEU A 13 -5.95 19.14 -9.41
N ALA A 14 -5.46 20.37 -9.60
CA ALA A 14 -6.28 21.50 -10.02
C ALA A 14 -6.75 21.38 -11.48
N GLU A 15 -5.95 20.73 -12.33
CA GLU A 15 -6.29 20.44 -13.72
C GLU A 15 -7.23 19.24 -13.89
N TRP A 16 -7.52 18.49 -12.81
CA TRP A 16 -8.39 17.32 -12.87
C TRP A 16 -9.82 17.69 -13.34
N PRO A 17 -10.27 17.20 -14.50
CA PRO A 17 -11.48 17.72 -15.15
C PRO A 17 -12.79 17.12 -14.60
N LEU A 18 -12.68 16.07 -13.79
CA LEU A 18 -13.84 15.35 -13.25
C LEU A 18 -14.10 15.74 -11.79
N PRO A 19 -15.31 15.49 -11.27
CA PRO A 19 -15.57 15.65 -9.85
C PRO A 19 -14.60 14.85 -9.00
N ARG A 20 -14.26 15.36 -7.81
CA ARG A 20 -13.31 14.72 -6.89
C ARG A 20 -13.70 13.29 -6.50
N TRP A 21 -15.00 12.98 -6.49
CA TRP A 21 -15.46 11.63 -6.16
C TRP A 21 -15.06 10.56 -7.19
N PHE A 22 -14.68 10.98 -8.41
CA PHE A 22 -14.19 10.09 -9.45
C PHE A 22 -12.67 9.88 -9.40
N GLY A 23 -11.93 10.81 -8.77
CA GLY A 23 -10.46 10.74 -8.70
C GLY A 23 -9.94 10.12 -7.41
N ALA A 24 -8.66 9.76 -7.43
CA ALA A 24 -7.93 9.23 -6.28
C ALA A 24 -6.49 9.78 -6.31
N PRO A 25 -6.23 10.96 -5.73
CA PRO A 25 -4.89 11.54 -5.68
C PRO A 25 -3.91 10.61 -4.98
N VAL A 26 -2.66 10.64 -5.42
CA VAL A 26 -1.56 9.92 -4.77
C VAL A 26 -0.85 10.87 -3.82
N TRP A 27 -0.72 10.45 -2.56
CA TRP A 27 0.27 10.97 -1.63
C TRP A 27 1.51 10.08 -1.67
N HIS A 28 2.65 10.67 -1.96
CA HIS A 28 3.94 9.99 -1.95
C HIS A 28 4.57 10.15 -0.57
N MET A 29 5.07 9.06 0.00
CA MET A 29 5.51 9.05 1.40
C MET A 29 6.65 10.04 1.76
N HIS A 30 7.40 10.54 0.77
CA HIS A 30 8.42 11.59 0.96
C HIS A 30 7.83 13.01 1.01
N GLU A 31 6.58 13.19 0.59
CA GLU A 31 5.85 14.46 0.70
C GLU A 31 5.42 14.72 2.15
N SER A 32 5.09 15.97 2.42
CA SER A 32 4.65 16.47 3.71
C SER A 32 3.36 15.80 4.17
N LEU A 33 3.27 15.58 5.48
CA LEU A 33 2.05 15.10 6.12
C LEU A 33 0.90 16.13 6.01
N GLY A 34 1.23 17.42 5.93
CA GLY A 34 0.24 18.47 5.72
C GLY A 34 -0.44 18.36 4.34
N ARG A 35 0.27 17.88 3.32
CA ARG A 35 -0.35 17.56 2.02
C ARG A 35 -1.30 16.37 2.15
N LEU A 36 -0.88 15.31 2.81
CA LEU A 36 -1.73 14.15 3.07
C LEU A 36 -3.04 14.53 3.76
N GLU A 37 -2.98 15.38 4.79
CA GLU A 37 -4.15 15.89 5.51
C GLU A 37 -5.12 16.62 4.56
N ARG A 38 -4.62 17.55 3.73
CA ARG A 38 -5.44 18.27 2.73
C ARG A 38 -6.09 17.32 1.73
N LEU A 39 -5.38 16.28 1.29
CA LEU A 39 -5.92 15.29 0.38
C LEU A 39 -7.02 14.45 1.04
N ALA A 40 -6.77 13.95 2.24
CA ALA A 40 -7.73 13.11 2.98
C ALA A 40 -9.02 13.88 3.33
N ALA A 41 -8.90 15.17 3.65
CA ALA A 41 -10.06 16.05 3.88
C ALA A 41 -10.82 16.41 2.59
N GLY A 42 -10.12 16.43 1.44
CA GLY A 42 -10.66 16.94 0.19
C GLY A 42 -11.18 15.88 -0.79
N TRP A 43 -10.81 14.61 -0.62
CA TRP A 43 -11.07 13.52 -1.57
C TRP A 43 -11.64 12.28 -0.86
N PRO A 44 -12.61 11.57 -1.45
CA PRO A 44 -13.19 10.38 -0.81
C PRO A 44 -12.25 9.17 -0.84
N ARG A 45 -11.17 9.23 -1.63
CA ARG A 45 -10.13 8.22 -1.70
C ARG A 45 -8.76 8.87 -1.88
N VAL A 46 -7.76 8.39 -1.17
CA VAL A 46 -6.35 8.75 -1.34
C VAL A 46 -5.53 7.49 -1.54
N CYS A 47 -4.64 7.53 -2.53
CA CYS A 47 -3.65 6.49 -2.78
C CYS A 47 -2.36 6.80 -2.01
N ILE A 48 -1.76 5.81 -1.37
CA ILE A 48 -0.48 5.94 -0.66
C ILE A 48 0.61 5.26 -1.48
N GLY A 49 1.60 6.04 -1.90
CA GLY A 49 2.73 5.61 -2.73
C GLY A 49 4.07 5.63 -2.01
N SER A 50 4.65 4.45 -1.79
CA SER A 50 6.04 4.31 -1.31
C SER A 50 7.03 4.97 -2.25
N SER A 51 7.88 5.86 -1.74
CA SER A 51 8.79 6.74 -2.50
C SER A 51 9.89 7.34 -1.61
N GLY A 52 10.93 7.94 -2.20
CA GLY A 52 12.05 8.53 -1.47
C GLY A 52 12.73 7.53 -0.52
N GLU A 53 13.04 7.95 0.70
CA GLU A 53 13.60 7.07 1.74
C GLU A 53 12.66 5.94 2.18
N PHE A 54 11.38 6.02 1.80
CA PHE A 54 10.34 5.03 2.08
C PHE A 54 9.98 4.20 0.83
N ALA A 55 10.87 4.06 -0.16
CA ALA A 55 10.56 3.35 -1.40
C ALA A 55 10.32 1.84 -1.22
N THR A 56 10.95 1.24 -0.21
CA THR A 56 10.88 -0.19 0.11
C THR A 56 9.83 -0.46 1.19
N VAL A 57 8.71 -1.05 0.75
CA VAL A 57 7.60 -1.48 1.62
C VAL A 57 8.11 -2.46 2.68
N GLY A 58 7.60 -2.32 3.91
CA GLY A 58 7.89 -3.25 5.00
C GLY A 58 9.18 -2.97 5.77
N THR A 59 10.02 -2.03 5.33
CA THR A 59 11.18 -1.58 6.12
C THR A 59 10.75 -0.81 7.37
N VAL A 60 11.65 -0.68 8.36
CA VAL A 60 11.39 0.06 9.60
C VAL A 60 11.03 1.52 9.32
N ALA A 61 11.81 2.19 8.44
CA ALA A 61 11.51 3.56 8.04
C ALA A 61 10.12 3.68 7.39
N TRP A 62 9.77 2.71 6.54
CA TRP A 62 8.46 2.68 5.88
C TRP A 62 7.31 2.50 6.89
N TRP A 63 7.42 1.56 7.82
CA TRP A 63 6.41 1.35 8.86
C TRP A 63 6.26 2.58 9.76
N GLY A 64 7.38 3.21 10.14
CA GLY A 64 7.38 4.46 10.91
C GLY A 64 6.65 5.58 10.19
N GLN A 65 6.91 5.78 8.90
CA GLN A 65 6.23 6.81 8.11
C GLN A 65 4.77 6.48 7.85
N MET A 66 4.42 5.21 7.64
CA MET A 66 3.02 4.78 7.53
C MET A 66 2.25 5.05 8.82
N ALA A 67 2.87 4.82 9.99
CA ALA A 67 2.27 5.14 11.27
C ALA A 67 2.03 6.66 11.44
N ARG A 68 3.01 7.49 11.03
CA ARG A 68 2.86 8.96 11.02
C ARG A 68 1.73 9.40 10.08
N ALA A 69 1.63 8.78 8.91
CA ALA A 69 0.56 9.05 7.95
C ALA A 69 -0.82 8.68 8.53
N LEU A 70 -0.96 7.49 9.11
CA LEU A 70 -2.22 7.05 9.73
C LEU A 70 -2.61 7.87 10.94
N ARG A 71 -1.66 8.42 11.71
CA ARG A 71 -1.97 9.40 12.77
C ARG A 71 -2.63 10.68 12.25
N VAL A 72 -2.37 11.04 10.99
CA VAL A 72 -2.94 12.23 10.35
C VAL A 72 -4.30 11.93 9.73
N VAL A 73 -4.49 10.73 9.18
CA VAL A 73 -5.69 10.40 8.40
C VAL A 73 -6.68 9.46 9.09
N CYS A 74 -6.41 9.05 10.32
CA CYS A 74 -7.35 8.27 11.14
C CYS A 74 -7.79 9.06 12.37
N ASP A 75 -9.01 8.80 12.83
CA ASP A 75 -9.49 9.29 14.12
C ASP A 75 -8.90 8.51 15.32
N ASP A 76 -9.31 8.89 16.53
CA ASP A 76 -8.85 8.29 17.78
C ASP A 76 -9.23 6.80 17.92
N GLU A 77 -10.25 6.34 17.18
CA GLU A 77 -10.62 4.93 17.08
C GLU A 77 -9.93 4.19 15.92
N GLY A 78 -9.03 4.86 15.19
CA GLY A 78 -8.27 4.29 14.08
C GLY A 78 -9.06 4.17 12.77
N ARG A 79 -10.20 4.84 12.63
CA ARG A 79 -11.01 4.84 11.40
C ARG A 79 -10.45 5.88 10.42
N PRO A 80 -10.14 5.51 9.16
CA PRO A 80 -9.70 6.47 8.15
C PRO A 80 -10.76 7.51 7.81
N LEU A 81 -10.34 8.77 7.63
CA LEU A 81 -11.18 9.89 7.17
C LEU A 81 -11.71 9.69 5.74
N CYS A 82 -10.94 8.99 4.90
CA CYS A 82 -11.30 8.65 3.53
C CYS A 82 -10.86 7.22 3.19
N LYS A 83 -11.30 6.68 2.06
CA LYS A 83 -10.83 5.36 1.60
C LYS A 83 -9.33 5.43 1.29
N LEU A 84 -8.55 4.54 1.88
CA LEU A 84 -7.12 4.44 1.59
C LEU A 84 -6.85 3.36 0.55
N HIS A 85 -6.02 3.67 -0.45
CA HIS A 85 -5.54 2.70 -1.43
C HIS A 85 -4.03 2.53 -1.32
N GLY A 86 -3.54 1.30 -1.04
CA GLY A 86 -2.11 1.05 -0.91
C GLY A 86 -1.46 0.66 -2.23
N LEU A 87 -0.53 1.49 -2.75
CA LEU A 87 0.18 1.21 -3.99
C LEU A 87 1.36 0.25 -3.75
N ARG A 88 1.39 -0.90 -4.45
CA ARG A 88 2.36 -2.00 -4.26
C ARG A 88 2.27 -2.68 -2.90
N MET A 89 1.12 -2.62 -2.24
CA MET A 89 0.92 -3.04 -0.84
C MET A 89 0.07 -4.30 -0.70
N LEU A 90 -0.25 -5.01 -1.78
CA LEU A 90 -0.99 -6.28 -1.76
C LEU A 90 -0.13 -7.50 -1.31
N ASN A 91 0.69 -7.31 -0.28
CA ASN A 91 1.33 -8.38 0.50
C ASN A 91 0.49 -8.59 1.78
N PRO A 92 0.00 -9.81 2.06
CA PRO A 92 -0.75 -10.10 3.29
C PRO A 92 -0.08 -9.63 4.59
N GLU A 93 1.26 -9.68 4.69
CA GLU A 93 1.98 -9.19 5.86
C GLU A 93 1.91 -7.66 6.04
N VAL A 94 1.47 -6.96 5.00
CA VAL A 94 1.35 -5.50 4.95
C VAL A 94 -0.10 -5.08 5.06
N PHE A 95 -0.96 -5.45 4.10
CA PHE A 95 -2.32 -4.91 4.03
C PHE A 95 -3.23 -5.38 5.15
N THR A 96 -2.94 -6.53 5.79
CA THR A 96 -3.73 -7.00 6.95
C THR A 96 -3.45 -6.22 8.25
N ARG A 97 -2.46 -5.32 8.23
CA ARG A 97 -2.09 -4.48 9.38
C ARG A 97 -2.53 -3.02 9.23
N LEU A 98 -3.01 -2.65 8.04
CA LEU A 98 -3.29 -1.26 7.66
C LEU A 98 -4.73 -1.15 7.15
N PRO A 99 -5.48 -0.09 7.48
CA PRO A 99 -6.90 0.02 7.14
C PRO A 99 -7.14 0.43 5.68
N PHE A 100 -6.59 -0.33 4.74
CA PHE A 100 -6.78 -0.09 3.31
C PHE A 100 -8.17 -0.52 2.85
N ALA A 101 -8.85 0.36 2.11
CA ALA A 101 -10.08 0.00 1.41
C ALA A 101 -9.79 -0.87 0.17
N SER A 102 -8.60 -0.74 -0.41
CA SER A 102 -8.05 -1.67 -1.40
C SER A 102 -6.53 -1.49 -1.51
N ALA A 103 -5.83 -2.43 -2.11
CA ALA A 103 -4.42 -2.28 -2.46
C ALA A 103 -4.17 -2.91 -3.83
N ASP A 104 -3.08 -2.52 -4.48
CA ASP A 104 -2.60 -3.17 -5.68
C ASP A 104 -1.20 -3.74 -5.47
N SER A 105 -0.78 -4.59 -6.39
CA SER A 105 0.61 -5.02 -6.49
C SER A 105 0.91 -5.56 -7.88
N THR A 106 2.17 -5.47 -8.28
CA THR A 106 2.71 -6.19 -9.43
C THR A 106 3.20 -7.59 -9.07
N ASN A 107 3.03 -8.02 -7.81
CA ASN A 107 3.58 -9.26 -7.25
C ASN A 107 3.28 -10.50 -8.10
N ILE A 108 2.02 -10.69 -8.52
CA ILE A 108 1.65 -11.81 -9.40
C ILE A 108 2.43 -11.74 -10.71
N GLY A 109 2.36 -10.63 -11.44
CA GLY A 109 3.06 -10.48 -12.73
C GLY A 109 4.58 -10.62 -12.64
N GLN A 110 5.18 -10.17 -11.53
CA GLN A 110 6.62 -10.24 -11.32
C GLN A 110 7.09 -11.64 -10.90
N ASN A 111 6.32 -12.40 -10.11
CA ASN A 111 6.79 -13.65 -9.51
C ASN A 111 6.27 -14.93 -10.16
N ILE A 112 5.21 -14.90 -10.98
CA ILE A 112 4.68 -16.12 -11.63
C ILE A 112 5.69 -16.82 -12.54
N GLY A 113 6.62 -16.07 -13.14
CA GLY A 113 7.62 -16.58 -14.09
C GLY A 113 8.98 -16.90 -13.49
N ILE A 114 9.19 -16.70 -12.18
CA ILE A 114 10.49 -16.94 -11.54
C ILE A 114 10.50 -18.37 -10.99
N ASP A 115 10.69 -19.35 -11.86
CA ASP A 115 10.61 -20.79 -11.51
C ASP A 115 11.43 -21.15 -10.26
N GLN A 116 12.60 -20.55 -10.07
CA GLN A 116 13.48 -20.83 -8.92
C GLN A 116 12.92 -20.39 -7.56
N LYS A 117 11.87 -19.56 -7.53
CA LYS A 117 11.16 -19.15 -6.31
C LYS A 117 10.04 -20.12 -5.93
N TRP A 118 9.59 -20.94 -6.87
CA TRP A 118 8.51 -21.90 -6.68
C TRP A 118 9.11 -23.25 -6.26
N ARG A 119 9.14 -23.52 -4.95
CA ARG A 119 9.82 -24.68 -4.35
C ARG A 119 8.83 -25.52 -3.54
N GLY A 120 9.15 -26.82 -3.40
CA GLY A 120 8.39 -27.77 -2.59
C GLY A 120 7.71 -28.88 -3.40
N THR A 121 7.15 -29.87 -2.70
CA THR A 121 6.67 -31.15 -3.24
C THR A 121 5.54 -31.01 -4.27
N TYR A 122 4.73 -29.95 -4.21
CA TYR A 122 3.57 -29.74 -5.08
C TYR A 122 3.53 -28.34 -5.67
N THR A 123 4.63 -27.98 -6.31
CA THR A 123 4.76 -26.68 -6.96
C THR A 123 3.85 -26.61 -8.20
N PRO A 124 3.00 -25.58 -8.35
CA PRO A 124 2.12 -25.48 -9.51
C PRO A 124 2.93 -25.39 -10.82
N PRO A 125 2.65 -26.25 -11.82
CA PRO A 125 3.50 -26.41 -12.99
C PRO A 125 3.33 -25.31 -14.04
N THR A 126 2.22 -24.57 -14.02
CA THR A 126 1.92 -23.51 -15.01
C THR A 126 1.87 -22.13 -14.36
N LYS A 127 2.12 -21.07 -15.15
CA LYS A 127 2.03 -19.68 -14.69
C LYS A 127 0.61 -19.33 -14.26
N GLU A 128 -0.39 -19.90 -14.93
CA GLU A 128 -1.81 -19.70 -14.64
C GLU A 128 -2.18 -20.28 -13.28
N ALA A 129 -1.73 -21.51 -12.99
CA ALA A 129 -1.96 -22.15 -11.69
C ALA A 129 -1.25 -21.40 -10.56
N ARG A 130 -0.02 -20.93 -10.80
CA ARG A 130 0.72 -20.07 -9.86
C ARG A 130 -0.01 -18.76 -9.59
N ALA A 131 -0.49 -18.09 -10.63
CA ALA A 131 -1.28 -16.86 -10.50
C ALA A 131 -2.57 -17.09 -9.71
N GLN A 132 -3.25 -18.22 -9.95
CA GLN A 132 -4.44 -18.61 -9.21
C GLN A 132 -4.13 -18.84 -7.73
N VAL A 133 -3.05 -19.56 -7.39
CA VAL A 133 -2.62 -19.76 -6.00
C VAL A 133 -2.30 -18.45 -5.31
N MET A 134 -1.51 -17.57 -5.94
CA MET A 134 -1.16 -16.26 -5.37
C MET A 134 -2.41 -15.41 -5.15
N ARG A 135 -3.32 -15.37 -6.13
CA ARG A 135 -4.60 -14.66 -6.01
C ARG A 135 -5.42 -15.21 -4.85
N SER A 136 -5.62 -16.54 -4.79
CA SER A 136 -6.40 -17.15 -3.71
C SER A 136 -5.84 -16.84 -2.33
N ARG A 137 -4.50 -16.82 -2.15
CA ARG A 137 -3.85 -16.46 -0.88
C ARG A 137 -4.03 -15.00 -0.48
N ILE A 138 -4.02 -14.10 -1.47
CA ILE A 138 -4.25 -12.67 -1.25
C ILE A 138 -5.73 -12.44 -0.88
N GLU A 139 -6.65 -12.96 -1.70
CA GLU A 139 -8.08 -12.77 -1.56
C GLU A 139 -8.67 -13.50 -0.33
N SER A 140 -7.95 -14.47 0.25
CA SER A 140 -8.38 -15.15 1.48
C SER A 140 -8.24 -14.27 2.72
N GLN A 141 -7.68 -13.06 2.60
CA GLN A 141 -7.42 -12.15 3.69
C GLN A 141 -8.03 -10.77 3.39
N ASN A 142 -8.49 -10.08 4.42
CA ASN A 142 -9.00 -8.72 4.31
C ASN A 142 -8.16 -7.76 5.15
N ALA A 143 -8.05 -6.53 4.68
CA ALA A 143 -7.54 -5.44 5.49
C ALA A 143 -8.50 -5.15 6.66
N PRO A 144 -7.99 -4.75 7.83
CA PRO A 144 -8.83 -4.35 8.96
C PRO A 144 -9.60 -3.07 8.62
N ALA A 145 -10.79 -2.90 9.20
CA ALA A 145 -11.55 -1.65 9.03
C ALA A 145 -10.96 -0.47 9.81
N ARG A 146 -10.07 -0.73 10.78
CA ARG A 146 -9.46 0.25 11.69
C ARG A 146 -7.99 -0.04 11.87
N TRP A 147 -7.20 1.02 12.02
CA TRP A 147 -5.82 0.90 12.45
C TRP A 147 -5.74 0.60 13.94
N THR A 148 -4.93 -0.37 14.33
CA THR A 148 -4.77 -0.80 15.74
C THR A 148 -3.71 0.00 16.50
N PHE A 149 -3.15 1.06 15.89
CA PHE A 149 -2.01 1.83 16.42
C PHE A 149 -0.74 1.02 16.65
N MET A 150 -0.72 -0.24 16.22
CA MET A 150 0.46 -1.08 16.26
C MET A 150 1.37 -0.74 15.09
N VAL A 151 2.65 -0.55 15.40
CA VAL A 151 3.73 -0.50 14.43
C VAL A 151 4.53 -1.78 14.63
N PRO A 152 4.71 -2.63 13.61
CA PRO A 152 5.50 -3.84 13.76
C PRO A 152 6.91 -3.51 14.26
N GLU A 153 7.23 -3.97 15.48
CA GLU A 153 8.62 -4.08 15.93
C GLU A 153 9.28 -5.22 15.15
N GLN A 154 10.59 -5.12 14.89
CA GLN A 154 11.31 -6.10 14.09
C GLN A 154 11.05 -7.53 14.58
N GLN A 155 10.53 -8.40 13.71
CA GLN A 155 11.07 -9.73 13.63
C GLN A 155 12.11 -9.71 12.51
N PRO A 156 13.36 -10.15 12.75
CA PRO A 156 14.29 -10.35 11.65
C PRO A 156 13.61 -11.27 10.65
N ILE A 157 13.49 -10.82 9.40
CA ILE A 157 13.00 -11.65 8.30
C ILE A 157 13.90 -12.88 8.29
N ALA A 158 13.36 -14.03 8.69
CA ALA A 158 14.07 -15.28 8.51
C ALA A 158 14.35 -15.38 7.00
N PRO A 159 15.60 -15.60 6.57
CA PRO A 159 15.91 -15.72 5.15
C PRO A 159 15.16 -16.93 4.58
N GLY A 160 13.98 -16.70 4.00
CA GLY A 160 13.09 -17.76 3.54
C GLY A 160 11.61 -17.40 3.37
N GLU A 161 11.09 -16.31 3.95
CA GLU A 161 9.64 -16.04 3.96
C GLU A 161 9.14 -15.01 2.94
N LEU A 162 9.83 -14.90 1.79
CA LEU A 162 9.29 -14.19 0.62
C LEU A 162 9.12 -15.18 -0.54
N PHE A 163 8.21 -16.14 -0.37
CA PHE A 163 7.73 -17.02 -1.44
C PHE A 163 6.20 -17.20 -1.39
#